data_AF-A0A413JWC3-F1
#
_entry.id   AF-A0A413JWC3-F1
#
_cell.length_a   1.000
_cell.length_b   1.000
_cell.length_c   1.000
_cell.angle_alpha   90.00
_cell.angle_beta   90.00
_cell.angle_gamma   90.00
#
_symmetry.space_group_name_H-M   'P 1'
#
loop_
_entity.id
_entity.type
_entity.pdbx_description
1 polymer ?
#
loop_
_entity_poly.entity_id
_entity_poly.type
_entity_poly.pdbx_seq_one_letter_code
_entity_poly.pdbx_strand_id
1 'polypeptide(L)'
;MLSLQSEIDSLCAVSHELLHLGLDGEPIYSDRFRQLNTDVYHRCEHLFGSHGRTLEEEASLCIALLTGYNATIYNHGDKEDKIQSVLNRSWDILDTLPVSLLKCRLLVACYAEVFDEELAAEAHAIIDGWKERELTREEFEIVEHLKNLEEN
;
A
#
# COMPACT_ATOMS: atom_id res chain seq x y z
N MET A 1 5.19 -13.00 -20.77
CA MET A 1 4.17 -12.44 -19.87
C MET A 1 4.79 -12.48 -18.48
N LEU A 2 4.83 -11.36 -17.76
CA LEU A 2 5.29 -11.35 -16.37
C LEU A 2 4.23 -12.07 -15.51
N SER A 3 4.62 -12.57 -14.33
CA SER A 3 3.65 -13.05 -13.34
C SER A 3 2.97 -11.85 -12.67
N LEU A 4 1.74 -12.03 -12.21
CA LEU A 4 1.01 -10.99 -11.48
C LEU A 4 1.82 -10.47 -10.28
N GLN A 5 2.42 -11.38 -9.50
CA GLN A 5 3.32 -10.98 -8.42
C GLN A 5 4.48 -10.07 -8.87
N SER A 6 5.10 -10.34 -10.03
CA SER A 6 6.17 -9.48 -10.54
C SER A 6 5.67 -8.09 -10.92
N GLU A 7 4.40 -7.96 -11.32
CA GLU A 7 3.79 -6.68 -11.65
C GLU A 7 3.41 -5.90 -10.40
N ILE A 8 2.90 -6.60 -9.37
CA ILE A 8 2.66 -6.07 -8.01
C ILE A 8 3.97 -5.53 -7.41
N ASP A 9 5.03 -6.34 -7.39
CA ASP A 9 6.34 -5.95 -6.87
C ASP A 9 6.88 -4.72 -7.60
N SER A 10 6.65 -4.65 -8.91
CA SER A 10 7.06 -3.51 -9.72
C SER A 10 6.24 -2.24 -9.42
N LEU A 11 4.95 -2.36 -9.11
CA LEU A 11 4.12 -1.23 -8.65
C LEU A 11 4.56 -0.75 -7.27
N CYS A 12 4.80 -1.68 -6.34
CA CYS A 12 5.32 -1.36 -5.00
C CYS A 12 6.65 -0.60 -5.07
N ALA A 13 7.59 -1.07 -5.89
CA ALA A 13 8.90 -0.45 -6.02
C ALA A 13 8.82 0.99 -6.54
N VAL A 14 8.04 1.25 -7.61
CA VAL A 14 7.93 2.60 -8.18
C VAL A 14 7.10 3.54 -7.28
N SER A 15 6.10 3.02 -6.56
CA SER A 15 5.32 3.81 -5.60
C SER A 15 6.19 4.19 -4.40
N HIS A 16 7.01 3.25 -3.90
CA HIS A 16 7.98 3.52 -2.84
C HIS A 16 8.99 4.59 -3.29
N GLU A 17 9.55 4.49 -4.50
CA GLU A 17 10.45 5.53 -5.02
C GLU A 17 9.78 6.91 -5.08
N LEU A 18 8.53 6.98 -5.54
CA LEU A 18 7.79 8.24 -5.62
C LEU A 18 7.54 8.84 -4.23
N LEU A 19 7.12 8.03 -3.26
CA LEU A 19 6.82 8.48 -1.89
C LEU A 19 8.06 8.95 -1.12
N HIS A 20 9.24 8.42 -1.46
CA HIS A 20 10.51 8.75 -0.79
C HIS A 20 11.36 9.73 -1.60
N LEU A 21 10.84 10.26 -2.71
CA LEU A 21 11.58 11.15 -3.60
C LEU A 21 12.02 12.42 -2.86
N GLY A 22 13.33 12.65 -2.81
CA GLY A 22 13.94 13.83 -2.16
C GLY A 22 14.19 13.68 -0.65
N LEU A 23 13.86 12.53 -0.04
CA LEU A 23 14.21 12.27 1.37
C LEU A 23 15.73 12.06 1.57
N ASP A 24 16.47 11.76 0.50
CA ASP A 24 17.93 11.63 0.47
C ASP A 24 18.67 12.97 0.37
N GLY A 25 17.94 14.09 0.19
CA GLY A 25 18.50 15.42 0.02
C GLY A 25 18.96 15.75 -1.40
N GLU A 26 18.74 14.86 -2.37
CA GLU A 26 19.08 15.11 -3.77
C GLU A 26 18.07 16.04 -4.45
N PRO A 27 18.48 16.84 -5.46
CA PRO A 27 17.56 17.69 -6.20
C PRO A 27 16.46 16.89 -6.91
N ILE A 28 15.20 17.30 -6.71
CA ILE A 28 14.07 16.71 -7.42
C ILE A 28 14.00 17.31 -8.82
N TYR A 29 14.28 16.49 -9.84
CA TYR A 29 14.09 16.87 -11.23
C TYR A 29 12.61 16.69 -11.65
N SER A 30 12.04 17.74 -12.23
CA SER A 30 10.60 17.77 -12.57
C SER A 30 10.17 16.71 -13.60
N ASP A 31 11.05 16.35 -14.53
CA ASP A 31 10.85 15.28 -15.49
C ASP A 31 10.83 13.90 -14.81
N ARG A 32 11.75 13.65 -13.86
CA ARG A 32 11.74 12.42 -13.05
C ARG A 32 10.49 12.33 -12.19
N PHE A 33 10.10 13.41 -11.50
CA PHE A 33 8.88 13.44 -10.71
C PHE A 33 7.63 13.17 -11.57
N ARG A 34 7.54 13.80 -12.74
CA ARG A 34 6.46 13.55 -13.71
C ARG A 34 6.45 12.10 -14.19
N GLN A 35 7.63 11.55 -14.51
CA GLN A 35 7.78 10.17 -14.96
C GLN A 35 7.28 9.18 -13.90
N LEU A 36 7.73 9.31 -12.65
CA LEU A 36 7.33 8.43 -11.56
C LEU A 36 5.81 8.47 -11.33
N ASN A 37 5.20 9.65 -11.31
CA ASN A 37 3.75 9.78 -11.19
C ASN A 37 3.00 9.08 -12.34
N THR A 38 3.55 9.16 -13.56
CA THR A 38 2.97 8.55 -14.77
C THR A 38 3.08 7.02 -14.71
N ASP A 39 4.25 6.52 -14.30
CA ASP A 39 4.53 5.10 -14.20
C ASP A 39 3.68 4.44 -13.11
N VAL A 40 3.56 5.07 -11.93
CA VAL A 40 2.66 4.61 -10.85
C VAL A 40 1.23 4.55 -11.35
N TYR A 41 0.72 5.63 -11.94
CA TYR A 41 -0.66 5.70 -12.43
C TYR A 41 -0.95 4.61 -13.46
N HIS A 42 -0.14 4.50 -14.51
CA HIS A 42 -0.36 3.49 -15.55
C HIS A 42 -0.30 2.05 -15.03
N ARG A 43 0.54 1.77 -14.03
CA ARG A 43 0.61 0.45 -13.42
C ARG A 43 -0.60 0.15 -12.55
N CYS A 44 -1.11 1.14 -11.81
CA CYS A 44 -2.38 1.00 -11.09
C CYS A 44 -3.50 0.67 -12.07
N GLU A 45 -3.63 1.44 -13.16
CA GLU A 45 -4.66 1.21 -14.19
C GLU A 45 -4.53 -0.17 -14.86
N HIS A 46 -3.30 -0.62 -15.09
CA HIS A 46 -3.05 -1.95 -15.65
C HIS A 46 -3.49 -3.07 -14.70
N LEU A 47 -3.23 -2.91 -13.40
CA LEU A 47 -3.46 -3.92 -12.37
C LEU A 47 -4.87 -3.86 -11.76
N PHE A 48 -5.61 -2.77 -11.95
CA PHE A 48 -6.90 -2.54 -11.30
C PHE A 48 -7.90 -3.68 -11.52
N GLY A 49 -8.01 -4.19 -12.75
CA GLY A 49 -8.91 -5.29 -13.10
C GLY A 49 -8.38 -6.69 -12.76
N SER A 50 -7.13 -6.81 -12.30
CA SER A 50 -6.52 -8.08 -11.91
C SER A 50 -6.99 -8.53 -10.53
N HIS A 51 -6.95 -9.84 -10.31
CA HIS A 51 -7.25 -10.47 -9.03
C HIS A 51 -6.21 -11.55 -8.74
N GLY A 52 -5.76 -11.62 -7.49
CA GLY A 52 -4.88 -12.65 -6.98
C GLY A 52 -5.54 -14.03 -6.98
N ARG A 53 -4.72 -15.07 -7.13
CA ARG A 53 -5.16 -16.47 -7.10
C ARG A 53 -5.22 -17.03 -5.69
N THR A 54 -4.56 -16.38 -4.73
CA THR A 54 -4.58 -16.69 -3.31
C THR A 54 -4.94 -15.45 -2.50
N LEU A 55 -5.30 -15.64 -1.23
CA LEU A 55 -5.59 -14.53 -0.31
C LEU A 55 -4.38 -13.59 -0.17
N GLU A 56 -3.17 -14.14 -0.14
CA GLU A 56 -1.92 -13.39 -0.01
C GLU A 56 -1.60 -12.58 -1.27
N GLU A 57 -1.81 -13.16 -2.46
CA GLU A 57 -1.62 -12.46 -3.73
C GLU A 57 -2.67 -11.33 -3.89
N GLU A 58 -3.92 -11.57 -3.49
CA GLU A 58 -4.98 -10.54 -3.51
C GLU A 58 -4.69 -9.42 -2.49
N ALA A 59 -4.26 -9.75 -1.28
CA ALA A 59 -3.86 -8.76 -0.28
C ALA A 59 -2.68 -7.91 -0.78
N SER A 60 -1.67 -8.55 -1.38
CA SER A 60 -0.51 -7.84 -1.95
C SER A 60 -0.93 -6.90 -3.09
N LEU A 61 -1.86 -7.33 -3.93
CA LEU A 61 -2.42 -6.52 -5.00
C LEU A 61 -3.20 -5.31 -4.46
N CYS A 62 -4.05 -5.52 -3.45
CA CYS A 62 -4.84 -4.45 -2.83
C CYS A 62 -3.93 -3.42 -2.16
N ILE A 63 -2.91 -3.84 -1.40
CA ILE A 63 -1.90 -2.95 -0.81
C ILE A 63 -1.23 -2.11 -1.91
N ALA A 64 -0.74 -2.76 -2.97
CA ALA A 64 -0.04 -2.07 -4.05
C ALA A 64 -0.92 -1.04 -4.77
N LEU A 65 -2.20 -1.36 -5.00
CA LEU A 65 -3.15 -0.45 -5.62
C LEU A 65 -3.49 0.74 -4.72
N LEU A 66 -3.79 0.52 -3.44
CA LEU A 66 -4.07 1.59 -2.48
C LEU A 66 -2.87 2.52 -2.34
N THR A 67 -1.68 1.97 -2.07
CA THR A 67 -0.43 2.76 -1.99
C THR A 67 -0.16 3.51 -3.30
N GLY A 68 -0.35 2.87 -4.46
CA GLY A 68 -0.10 3.47 -5.76
C GLY A 68 -1.03 4.64 -6.08
N TYR A 69 -2.34 4.47 -5.86
CA TYR A 69 -3.31 5.55 -6.08
C TYR A 69 -3.09 6.75 -5.15
N ASN A 70 -2.62 6.50 -3.92
CA ASN A 70 -2.26 7.57 -2.98
C ASN A 70 -0.94 8.26 -3.34
N ALA A 71 0.04 7.49 -3.83
CA ALA A 71 1.34 8.02 -4.22
C ALA A 71 1.25 8.94 -5.44
N THR A 72 0.42 8.59 -6.43
CA THR A 72 0.32 9.39 -7.66
C THR A 72 -0.59 10.61 -7.50
N ILE A 73 -0.08 11.76 -7.97
CA ILE A 73 -0.84 13.02 -8.03
C ILE A 73 -1.91 13.02 -9.14
N TYR A 74 -1.85 12.05 -10.07
CA TYR A 74 -2.80 12.02 -11.17
C TYR A 74 -4.16 11.48 -10.71
N ASN A 75 -5.20 12.27 -10.96
CA ASN A 75 -6.59 11.88 -10.82
C ASN A 75 -7.35 12.30 -12.08
N HIS A 76 -7.96 11.33 -12.77
CA HIS A 76 -8.77 11.56 -13.98
C HIS A 76 -10.28 11.68 -13.68
N GLY A 77 -10.63 11.83 -12.40
CA GLY A 77 -12.00 11.99 -11.90
C GLY A 77 -12.65 10.70 -11.41
N ASP A 78 -11.94 9.58 -11.45
CA ASP A 78 -12.42 8.24 -11.06
C ASP A 78 -11.53 7.55 -10.01
N LYS A 79 -10.52 8.26 -9.48
CA LYS A 79 -9.55 7.67 -8.56
C LYS A 79 -10.20 7.22 -7.25
N GLU A 80 -11.09 8.04 -6.70
CA GLU A 80 -11.80 7.77 -5.46
C GLU A 80 -12.73 6.54 -5.60
N ASP A 81 -13.41 6.40 -6.74
CA ASP A 81 -14.23 5.22 -7.03
C ASP A 81 -13.37 3.94 -7.12
N LYS A 82 -12.17 4.03 -7.70
CA LYS A 82 -11.22 2.91 -7.78
C LYS A 82 -10.67 2.54 -6.42
N ILE A 83 -10.27 3.52 -5.60
CA ILE A 83 -9.86 3.30 -4.21
C ILE A 83 -10.98 2.58 -3.45
N GLN A 84 -12.23 3.06 -3.54
CA GLN A 84 -13.37 2.42 -2.91
C GLN A 84 -13.58 0.98 -3.40
N SER A 85 -13.37 0.71 -4.69
CA SER A 85 -13.43 -0.64 -5.23
C SER A 85 -12.32 -1.55 -4.68
N VAL A 86 -11.12 -1.02 -4.42
CA VAL A 86 -10.02 -1.79 -3.81
C VAL A 86 -10.26 -2.01 -2.32
N LEU A 87 -10.83 -1.04 -1.62
CA LEU A 87 -11.26 -1.20 -0.22
C LEU A 87 -12.31 -2.32 -0.09
N ASN A 88 -13.30 -2.35 -0.99
CA ASN A 88 -14.28 -3.45 -1.03
C ASN A 88 -13.63 -4.83 -1.12
N ARG A 89 -12.65 -4.98 -2.03
CA ARG A 89 -11.90 -6.23 -2.19
C ARG A 89 -11.06 -6.56 -0.95
N SER A 90 -10.52 -5.54 -0.29
CA SER A 90 -9.74 -5.71 0.94
C SER A 90 -10.59 -6.24 2.08
N TRP A 91 -11.82 -5.71 2.26
CA TRP A 91 -12.76 -6.19 3.26
C TRP A 91 -13.17 -7.66 3.06
N ASP A 92 -13.32 -8.10 1.81
CA ASP A 92 -13.68 -9.50 1.50
C ASP A 92 -12.65 -10.53 1.98
N ILE A 93 -11.38 -10.13 2.16
CA ILE A 93 -10.29 -11.04 2.54
C ILE A 93 -9.76 -10.80 3.96
N LEU A 94 -10.00 -9.62 4.54
CA LEU A 94 -9.35 -9.16 5.78
C LEU A 94 -9.57 -10.11 6.96
N ASP A 95 -10.81 -10.59 7.14
CA ASP A 95 -11.19 -11.51 8.22
C ASP A 95 -10.59 -12.92 8.06
N THR A 96 -10.30 -13.32 6.83
CA THR A 96 -9.77 -14.66 6.52
C THR A 96 -8.25 -14.69 6.45
N LEU A 97 -7.61 -13.54 6.31
CA LEU A 97 -6.16 -13.42 6.21
C LEU A 97 -5.53 -13.74 7.57
N PRO A 98 -4.53 -14.64 7.65
CA PRO A 98 -3.88 -14.97 8.91
C PRO A 98 -3.06 -13.79 9.44
N VAL A 99 -2.94 -13.71 10.76
CA VAL A 99 -2.09 -12.73 11.45
C VAL A 99 -0.67 -12.81 10.91
N SER A 100 -0.22 -11.72 10.30
CA SER A 100 1.06 -11.63 9.58
C SER A 100 1.40 -10.15 9.31
N LEU A 101 2.65 -9.88 8.94
CA LEU A 101 3.05 -8.56 8.43
C LEU A 101 2.22 -8.14 7.21
N LEU A 102 1.85 -9.09 6.33
CA LEU A 102 1.00 -8.82 5.18
C LEU A 102 -0.38 -8.31 5.61
N LYS A 103 -1.01 -8.96 6.60
CA LYS A 103 -2.27 -8.49 7.17
C LYS A 103 -2.14 -7.10 7.79
N CYS A 104 -1.09 -6.88 8.59
CA CYS A 104 -0.82 -5.56 9.18
C CYS A 104 -0.69 -4.47 8.11
N ARG A 105 0.01 -4.74 7.00
CA ARG A 105 0.13 -3.79 5.88
C ARG A 105 -1.20 -3.50 5.21
N LEU A 106 -2.04 -4.50 5.00
CA LEU A 106 -3.38 -4.30 4.43
C LEU A 106 -4.26 -3.46 5.35
N LEU A 107 -4.25 -3.74 6.66
CA LEU A 107 -4.95 -2.97 7.68
C LEU A 107 -4.55 -1.49 7.64
N VAL A 108 -3.24 -1.19 7.67
CA VAL A 108 -2.73 0.18 7.65
C VAL A 108 -3.04 0.87 6.32
N ALA A 109 -2.94 0.15 5.19
CA ALA A 109 -3.30 0.71 3.88
C ALA A 109 -4.79 1.06 3.79
N CYS A 110 -5.68 0.25 4.39
CA CYS A 110 -7.10 0.57 4.47
C CYS A 110 -7.36 1.74 5.44
N TYR A 111 -6.70 1.73 6.61
CA TYR A 111 -6.81 2.79 7.61
C TYR A 111 -6.43 4.16 7.05
N ALA A 112 -5.37 4.24 6.24
CA ALA A 112 -4.95 5.48 5.59
C ALA A 112 -6.05 6.13 4.73
N GLU A 113 -7.01 5.35 4.24
CA GLU A 113 -8.12 5.84 3.41
C GLU A 113 -9.37 6.22 4.21
N VAL A 114 -9.72 5.40 5.21
CA VAL A 114 -11.03 5.51 5.88
C VAL A 114 -10.95 6.03 7.31
N PHE A 115 -9.74 6.06 7.91
CA PHE A 115 -9.51 6.42 9.30
C PHE A 115 -10.43 5.68 10.28
N ASP A 116 -10.68 4.40 10.01
CA ASP A 116 -11.47 3.53 10.88
C ASP A 116 -10.60 2.98 12.01
N GLU A 117 -10.91 3.40 13.24
CA GLU A 117 -10.20 3.02 14.46
C GLU A 117 -10.17 1.50 14.70
N GLU A 118 -11.13 0.73 14.17
CA GLU A 118 -11.11 -0.73 14.30
C GLU A 118 -9.93 -1.34 13.52
N LEU A 119 -9.59 -0.76 12.35
CA LEU A 119 -8.44 -1.20 11.54
C LEU A 119 -7.12 -0.90 12.24
N ALA A 120 -7.00 0.31 12.83
CA ALA A 120 -5.81 0.70 13.59
C ALA A 120 -5.65 -0.17 14.84
N ALA A 121 -6.73 -0.42 15.57
CA ALA A 121 -6.71 -1.28 16.76
C ALA A 121 -6.26 -2.72 16.43
N GLU A 122 -6.73 -3.29 15.32
CA GLU A 122 -6.26 -4.61 14.87
C GLU A 122 -4.79 -4.58 14.45
N ALA A 123 -4.33 -3.53 13.74
CA ALA A 123 -2.93 -3.39 13.36
C ALA A 123 -2.02 -3.32 14.60
N HIS A 124 -2.39 -2.54 15.63
CA HIS A 124 -1.68 -2.48 16.90
C HIS A 124 -1.64 -3.82 17.61
N ALA A 125 -2.72 -4.61 17.59
CA ALA A 125 -2.74 -5.94 18.18
C ALA A 125 -1.71 -6.89 17.50
N ILE A 126 -1.53 -6.77 16.19
CA ILE A 126 -0.51 -7.54 15.46
C ILE A 126 0.91 -7.05 15.83
N ILE A 127 1.13 -5.73 15.83
CA ILE A 127 2.41 -5.10 16.18
C ILE A 127 2.84 -5.46 17.62
N ASP A 128 1.90 -5.50 18.54
CA ASP A 128 2.13 -5.88 19.94
C ASP A 128 2.69 -7.30 20.07
N GLY A 129 2.30 -8.20 19.16
CA GLY A 129 2.84 -9.55 19.06
C GLY A 129 4.32 -9.62 18.66
N TRP A 130 4.92 -8.53 18.18
CA TRP A 130 6.34 -8.47 17.79
C TRP A 130 7.26 -7.90 18.87
N LYS A 131 6.70 -7.28 19.93
CA LYS A 131 7.45 -6.52 20.95
C LYS A 131 8.52 -7.31 21.71
N GLU A 132 8.42 -8.64 21.75
CA GLU A 132 9.38 -9.50 22.45
C GLU A 132 10.66 -9.81 21.65
N ARG A 133 10.76 -9.34 20.41
CA ARG A 133 11.94 -9.53 19.55
C ARG A 133 12.35 -8.25 18.83
N GLU A 134 13.53 -8.30 18.23
CA GLU A 134 13.97 -7.26 17.30
C GLU A 134 13.07 -7.27 16.05
N LEU A 135 12.64 -6.08 15.64
CA LEU A 135 11.80 -5.88 14.46
C LEU A 135 12.65 -6.02 13.19
N THR A 136 12.06 -6.58 12.13
CA THR A 136 12.68 -6.45 10.81
C THR A 136 12.55 -5.02 10.31
N ARG A 137 13.31 -4.68 9.26
CA ARG A 137 13.21 -3.35 8.64
C ARG A 137 11.78 -3.07 8.18
N GLU A 138 11.13 -4.05 7.56
CA GLU A 138 9.77 -3.96 7.05
C GLU A 138 8.72 -3.76 8.15
N GLU A 139 8.93 -4.36 9.31
CA GLU A 139 8.08 -4.21 10.48
C GLU A 139 8.26 -2.83 11.13
N PHE A 140 9.50 -2.35 11.18
CA PHE A 140 9.78 -1.00 11.64
C PHE A 140 9.12 0.05 10.74
N GLU A 141 9.24 -0.11 9.41
CA GLU A 141 8.62 0.80 8.43
C GLU A 141 7.09 0.87 8.60
N ILE A 142 6.41 -0.24 8.85
CA ILE A 142 4.94 -0.22 9.03
C ILE A 142 4.51 0.38 10.37
N VAL A 143 5.30 0.19 11.44
CA VAL A 143 5.06 0.82 12.76
C VAL A 143 5.18 2.34 12.66
N GLU A 144 6.25 2.83 12.04
CA GLU A 144 6.44 4.27 11.83
C GLU A 144 5.37 4.84 10.89
N HIS A 145 4.97 4.10 9.86
CA HIS A 145 3.93 4.55 8.95
C HIS A 145 2.57 4.72 9.66
N LEU A 146 2.14 3.72 10.44
CA LEU A 146 0.89 3.80 11.21
C LEU A 146 0.92 4.97 12.20
N LYS A 147 2.02 5.13 12.93
CA LYS A 147 2.20 6.25 13.85
C LYS A 147 2.09 7.61 13.14
N ASN A 148 2.72 7.76 11.98
CA ASN A 148 2.63 8.99 11.20
C ASN A 148 1.20 9.26 10.70
N LEU A 149 0.42 8.23 10.39
CA LEU A 149 -0.99 8.39 10.01
C LEU A 149 -1.85 8.86 11.19
N GLU A 150 -1.59 8.35 12.39
CA GLU A 150 -2.33 8.72 13.62
C GLU A 150 -1.97 10.13 14.15
N GLU A 151 -0.76 10.61 13.86
CA GLU A 151 -0.27 11.93 14.30
C GLU A 151 -0.70 13.09 13.37
N ASN A 152 -1.21 12.81 12.16
CA ASN A 152 -1.61 13.80 11.15
C ASN A 152 -3.13 13.94 11.03
#